data_AF-A0A151IE42-F1
#
_entry.id   AF-A0A151IE42-F1
#
_cell.length_a   1.000
_cell.length_b   1.000
_cell.length_c   1.000
_cell.angle_alpha   90.00
_cell.angle_beta   90.00
_cell.angle_gamma   90.00
#
_symmetry.space_group_name_H-M   'P 1'
#
loop_
_entity.id
_entity.type
_entity.pdbx_description
1 polymer ?
#
loop_
_entity_poly.entity_id
_entity_poly.type
_entity_poly.pdbx_seq_one_letter_code
_entity_poly.pdbx_strand_id
1 'polypeptide(L)'
;MLDCGWSVLEPRRLEPGELTSVVGVYHWGNIRQFNNIVEYYSQLFDLRYTRIVQAAVSKQTFIILTDDDKIFYFQILNNNGTWMRQINFEFPKKVRSICCGNSFFALLTDDGRVYTWGINNYGQLGISTYGNNFIDKPYQVKISNKKIVQIACGYTHTLALTTEGYIYGWGHNLFGELDSTFPEINPSPRRVQVTEKDLKILDVAAMKNVSCAITEEKHIVYVWGNCCEQKICKPAPCDHTTLFDMCNALTGKPPTTVKNNLYRDQRLKLLNDIAKSFNEISHSDLAIKVTRRYIYVHKIILQCRNSYFKNIDQFIQLEGDKNVIILNQFSYEMYYAYFKYLYTGKIEVSTVKEKFKLFNLAEAFSDERFKKSLCNAIKDDTTTEN
;
A
#
# COMPACT_ATOMS: atom_id res chain seq x y z
N MET A 1 3.60 -11.42 -0.95
CA MET A 1 4.83 -10.84 -1.51
C MET A 1 4.56 -9.37 -1.80
N LEU A 2 4.96 -8.48 -0.91
CA LEU A 2 4.88 -7.03 -1.13
C LEU A 2 5.99 -6.67 -2.11
N ASP A 3 5.62 -6.11 -3.26
CA ASP A 3 6.58 -5.51 -4.19
C ASP A 3 7.24 -4.30 -3.50
N CYS A 4 8.52 -4.08 -3.80
CA CYS A 4 9.27 -2.92 -3.31
C CYS A 4 8.59 -1.61 -3.75
N GLY A 5 8.52 -0.65 -2.84
CA GLY A 5 7.90 0.65 -3.06
C GLY A 5 8.64 1.76 -2.32
N TRP A 6 8.39 3.00 -2.76
CA TRP A 6 9.00 4.20 -2.22
C TRP A 6 7.89 5.25 -2.04
N SER A 7 7.92 6.00 -0.94
CA SER A 7 7.00 7.10 -0.66
C SER A 7 7.78 8.34 -0.26
N VAL A 8 7.30 9.48 -0.73
CA VAL A 8 7.68 10.80 -0.25
C VAL A 8 6.47 11.35 0.51
N LEU A 9 6.63 11.65 1.80
CA LEU A 9 5.60 12.34 2.58
C LEU A 9 5.85 13.85 2.47
N GLU A 10 4.90 14.58 1.87
CA GLU A 10 4.91 16.04 1.84
C GLU A 10 4.61 16.64 3.23
N PRO A 11 5.12 17.84 3.53
CA PRO A 11 4.91 18.49 4.82
C PRO A 11 3.43 18.87 5.01
N ARG A 12 2.86 18.54 6.19
CA ARG A 12 1.73 19.31 6.72
C ARG A 12 2.25 20.69 7.13
N ARG A 13 1.47 21.75 6.86
CA ARG A 13 1.65 23.04 7.56
C ARG A 13 1.46 22.77 9.06
N LEU A 14 2.55 22.82 9.82
CA LEU A 14 2.49 22.76 11.29
C LEU A 14 2.15 24.15 11.82
N GLU A 15 1.26 24.18 12.81
CA GLU A 15 1.02 25.37 13.63
C GLU A 15 2.25 25.65 14.52
N PRO A 16 2.49 26.90 14.96
CA PRO A 16 3.66 27.24 15.79
C PRO A 16 3.60 26.49 17.13
N GLY A 17 4.44 25.47 17.31
CA GLY A 17 4.58 24.74 18.59
C GLY A 17 4.71 23.22 18.49
N GLU A 18 4.46 22.60 17.32
CA GLU A 18 4.64 21.15 17.17
C GLU A 18 6.12 20.78 16.93
N LEU A 19 6.74 20.16 17.93
CA LEU A 19 8.07 19.57 17.83
C LEU A 19 8.00 18.25 17.03
N THR A 20 8.64 18.27 15.86
CA THR A 20 9.12 17.12 15.06
C THR A 20 8.07 16.28 14.30
N SER A 21 7.52 16.82 13.20
CA SER A 21 7.21 15.95 12.06
C SER A 21 8.49 15.71 11.26
N VAL A 22 9.03 14.50 11.29
CA VAL A 22 10.20 14.12 10.49
C VAL A 22 9.77 14.03 9.03
N VAL A 23 10.17 15.02 8.21
CA VAL A 23 10.06 14.96 6.75
C VAL A 23 11.11 13.97 6.25
N GLY A 24 10.70 13.00 5.43
CA GLY A 24 11.57 11.89 5.05
C GLY A 24 11.18 11.18 3.75
N VAL A 25 12.19 10.68 3.04
CA VAL A 25 12.03 9.69 1.97
C VAL A 25 12.02 8.31 2.63
N TYR A 26 10.95 7.55 2.42
CA TYR A 26 10.78 6.23 3.00
C TYR A 26 10.90 5.17 1.91
N HIS A 27 11.76 4.18 2.14
CA HIS A 27 11.83 2.95 1.36
C HIS A 27 11.11 1.82 2.08
N TRP A 28 10.39 0.97 1.35
CA TRP A 28 10.12 -0.39 1.80
C TRP A 28 10.39 -1.36 0.65
N GLY A 29 11.16 -2.41 0.93
CA GLY A 29 11.54 -3.34 -0.11
C GLY A 29 11.84 -4.72 0.47
N ASN A 30 11.43 -5.75 -0.28
CA ASN A 30 11.90 -7.10 -0.04
C ASN A 30 13.28 -7.25 -0.69
N ILE A 31 14.29 -6.65 -0.05
CA ILE A 31 15.69 -6.99 -0.33
C ILE A 31 15.89 -8.36 0.32
N ARG A 32 16.36 -9.34 -0.46
CA ARG A 32 16.48 -10.77 -0.09
C ARG A 32 17.25 -11.09 1.21
N GLN A 33 17.68 -10.09 1.98
CA GLN A 33 18.44 -10.24 3.22
C GLN A 33 17.93 -9.44 4.43
N PHE A 34 16.89 -8.62 4.31
CA PHE A 34 16.37 -7.90 5.47
C PHE A 34 14.85 -8.06 5.56
N ASN A 35 14.37 -8.34 6.78
CA ASN A 35 12.95 -8.24 7.13
C ASN A 35 12.39 -6.92 6.57
N ASN A 36 11.10 -6.89 6.20
CA ASN A 36 10.41 -5.70 5.68
C ASN A 36 10.52 -4.50 6.64
N ILE A 37 11.65 -3.82 6.65
CA ILE A 37 11.99 -2.70 7.51
C ILE A 37 11.89 -1.46 6.62
N VAL A 38 11.09 -0.51 7.08
CA VAL A 38 11.07 0.82 6.50
C VAL A 38 12.36 1.51 6.96
N GLU A 39 13.31 1.71 6.04
CA GLU A 39 14.59 2.37 6.35
C GLU A 39 14.51 3.86 6.04
N TYR A 40 14.94 4.67 7.01
CA TYR A 40 15.06 6.13 6.88
C TYR A 40 16.52 6.49 6.56
N TYR A 41 16.77 6.96 5.34
CA TYR A 41 18.12 7.31 4.88
C TYR A 41 18.42 8.79 5.15
N SER A 42 18.86 9.14 6.37
CA SER A 42 19.24 10.52 6.72
C SER A 42 20.74 10.74 6.94
N GLN A 43 21.56 9.70 6.81
CA GLN A 43 22.98 9.77 7.24
C GLN A 43 23.91 10.41 6.21
N LEU A 44 23.48 10.59 4.96
CA LEU A 44 24.31 11.16 3.87
C LEU A 44 23.75 12.48 3.29
N PHE A 45 22.42 12.65 3.28
CA PHE A 45 21.76 13.85 2.77
C PHE A 45 20.62 14.24 3.70
N ASP A 46 20.67 15.46 4.24
CA ASP A 46 19.61 16.01 5.07
C ASP A 46 18.56 16.70 4.19
N LEU A 47 17.46 15.99 3.93
CA LEU A 47 16.33 16.50 3.14
C LEU A 47 15.21 17.08 4.02
N ARG A 48 15.42 17.24 5.33
CA ARG A 48 14.35 17.66 6.27
C ARG A 48 13.77 19.03 5.96
N TYR A 49 14.56 19.90 5.34
CA TYR A 49 14.20 21.28 5.00
C TYR A 49 14.13 21.53 3.49
N THR A 50 14.24 20.47 2.68
CA THR A 50 14.22 20.58 1.22
C THR A 50 12.86 20.10 0.72
N ARG A 51 12.19 20.90 -0.12
CA ARG A 51 10.91 20.49 -0.69
C ARG A 51 11.16 19.61 -1.91
N ILE A 52 10.58 18.43 -1.93
CA ILE A 52 10.56 17.57 -3.11
C ILE A 52 9.41 18.03 -4.01
N VAL A 53 9.72 18.37 -5.26
CA VAL A 53 8.75 18.84 -6.27
C VAL A 53 8.26 17.69 -7.14
N GLN A 54 9.12 16.72 -7.42
CA GLN A 54 8.74 15.52 -8.17
C GLN A 54 9.51 14.31 -7.67
N ALA A 55 8.89 13.14 -7.78
CA ALA A 55 9.53 11.85 -7.59
C ALA A 55 9.11 10.90 -8.71
N ALA A 56 10.01 10.00 -9.10
CA ALA A 56 9.70 8.86 -9.96
C ALA A 56 10.35 7.59 -9.41
N VAL A 57 9.68 6.46 -9.64
CA VAL A 57 10.05 5.17 -9.06
C VAL A 57 9.88 4.03 -10.04
N SER A 58 10.82 3.09 -10.01
CA SER A 58 10.70 1.78 -10.64
C SER A 58 11.14 0.70 -9.64
N LYS A 59 11.17 -0.55 -10.08
CA LYS A 59 11.47 -1.70 -9.20
C LYS A 59 12.84 -1.59 -8.51
N GLN A 60 13.85 -1.04 -9.19
CA GLN A 60 15.22 -0.94 -8.65
C GLN A 60 15.78 0.49 -8.66
N THR A 61 14.99 1.48 -9.06
CA THR A 61 15.42 2.87 -9.17
C THR A 61 14.43 3.80 -8.54
N PHE A 62 14.95 4.90 -8.02
CA PHE A 62 14.16 5.99 -7.47
C PHE A 62 14.89 7.30 -7.76
N ILE A 63 14.15 8.35 -8.10
CA ILE A 63 14.70 9.67 -8.40
C ILE A 63 13.76 10.75 -7.88
N ILE A 64 14.35 11.81 -7.33
CA ILE A 64 13.64 12.99 -6.82
C ILE A 64 14.26 14.26 -7.39
N LEU A 65 13.40 15.24 -7.58
CA LEU A 65 13.73 16.61 -7.94
C LEU A 65 13.26 17.51 -6.81
N THR A 66 14.15 18.36 -6.33
CA THR A 66 13.87 19.32 -5.27
C THR A 66 13.55 20.70 -5.82
N ASP A 67 13.02 21.58 -4.97
CA ASP A 67 12.66 22.96 -5.33
C ASP A 67 13.86 23.87 -5.60
N ASP A 68 15.04 23.51 -5.07
CA ASP A 68 16.34 24.11 -5.39
C ASP A 68 17.04 23.46 -6.61
N ASP A 69 16.28 22.78 -7.48
CA ASP A 69 16.71 22.17 -8.73
C ASP A 69 17.80 21.08 -8.58
N LYS A 70 17.97 20.52 -7.37
CA LYS A 70 18.84 19.37 -7.15
C LYS A 70 18.12 18.08 -7.49
N ILE A 71 18.89 17.14 -8.04
CA ILE A 71 18.40 15.82 -8.38
C ILE A 71 19.14 14.80 -7.52
N PHE A 72 18.37 13.99 -6.81
CA PHE A 72 18.88 12.83 -6.10
C PHE A 72 18.29 11.57 -6.70
N TYR A 73 19.12 10.55 -6.86
CA TYR A 73 18.70 9.28 -7.41
C TYR A 73 19.32 8.13 -6.64
N PHE A 74 18.68 6.99 -6.75
CA PHE A 74 19.03 5.76 -6.06
C PHE A 74 18.85 4.61 -7.03
N GLN A 75 19.79 3.66 -7.00
CA GLN A 75 19.70 2.45 -7.78
C GLN A 75 20.24 1.26 -7.00
N ILE A 76 19.50 0.16 -7.04
CA ILE A 76 19.94 -1.13 -6.50
C ILE A 76 20.79 -1.81 -7.57
N LEU A 77 22.11 -1.67 -7.45
CA LEU A 77 23.07 -2.49 -8.18
C LEU A 77 23.49 -3.65 -7.27
N ASN A 78 23.52 -4.87 -7.82
CA ASN A 78 23.82 -6.10 -7.07
C ASN A 78 25.01 -5.92 -6.10
N ASN A 79 24.75 -6.18 -4.81
CA ASN A 79 25.67 -6.36 -3.67
C ASN A 79 26.67 -5.23 -3.30
N ASN A 80 26.83 -4.17 -4.09
CA ASN A 80 27.75 -3.08 -3.77
C ASN A 80 27.01 -1.83 -3.29
N GLY A 81 26.57 -1.83 -2.04
CA GLY A 81 26.18 -0.64 -1.27
C GLY A 81 25.13 0.27 -1.94
N THR A 82 23.91 0.24 -1.43
CA THR A 82 22.79 1.08 -1.87
C THR A 82 22.84 2.45 -1.17
N TRP A 83 23.42 3.46 -1.81
CA TRP A 83 23.41 4.84 -1.31
C TRP A 83 22.77 5.80 -2.32
N MET A 84 22.00 6.75 -1.81
CA MET A 84 21.43 7.85 -2.59
C MET A 84 22.57 8.71 -3.15
N ARG A 85 22.45 9.14 -4.39
CA ARG A 85 23.44 9.95 -5.10
C ARG A 85 22.84 11.27 -5.51
N GLN A 86 23.57 12.36 -5.34
CA GLN A 86 23.23 13.63 -5.96
C GLN A 86 23.87 13.71 -7.35
N ILE A 87 23.12 14.23 -8.33
CA ILE A 87 23.69 14.59 -9.63
C ILE A 87 24.51 15.85 -9.50
N ASN A 88 25.79 15.73 -9.84
CA ASN A 88 26.72 16.85 -9.98
C ASN A 88 26.87 17.18 -11.46
N PHE A 89 25.77 17.65 -12.07
CA PHE A 89 25.74 18.08 -13.47
C PHE A 89 24.95 19.38 -13.57
N GLU A 90 25.54 20.39 -14.20
CA GLU A 90 24.90 21.68 -14.42
C GLU A 90 24.09 21.63 -15.73
N PHE A 91 22.76 21.63 -15.61
CA PHE A 91 21.89 21.63 -16.77
C PHE A 91 21.78 23.06 -17.33
N PRO A 92 21.76 23.22 -18.67
CA PRO A 92 21.69 24.54 -19.30
C PRO A 92 20.36 25.26 -19.04
N LYS A 93 19.33 24.51 -18.63
CA LYS A 93 17.99 24.98 -18.33
C LYS A 93 17.42 24.20 -17.16
N LYS A 94 16.43 24.80 -16.51
CA LYS A 94 15.71 24.21 -15.39
C LYS A 94 15.11 22.85 -15.79
N VAL A 95 15.15 21.92 -14.84
CA VAL A 95 14.57 20.60 -15.00
C VAL A 95 13.06 20.72 -14.83
N ARG A 96 12.33 20.32 -15.87
CA ARG A 96 10.87 20.34 -15.91
C ARG A 96 10.26 19.08 -15.34
N SER A 97 10.81 17.93 -15.74
CA SER A 97 10.30 16.65 -15.29
C SER A 97 11.36 15.56 -15.22
N ILE A 98 11.18 14.61 -14.31
CA ILE A 98 12.02 13.42 -14.14
C ILE A 98 11.23 12.11 -14.38
N CYS A 99 11.88 11.09 -14.93
CA CYS A 99 11.39 9.70 -14.95
C CYS A 99 12.52 8.70 -14.72
N CYS A 100 12.17 7.47 -14.38
CA CYS A 100 13.13 6.38 -14.29
C CYS A 100 12.54 5.07 -14.81
N GLY A 101 13.39 4.28 -15.44
CA GLY A 101 13.09 2.88 -15.77
C GLY A 101 13.76 1.94 -14.77
N ASN A 102 13.81 0.64 -15.07
CA ASN A 102 14.24 -0.35 -14.08
C ASN A 102 15.70 -0.15 -13.61
N SER A 103 16.57 0.43 -14.43
CA SER A 103 17.99 0.60 -14.10
C SER A 103 18.62 1.83 -14.76
N PHE A 104 17.79 2.79 -15.18
CA PHE A 104 18.21 4.01 -15.84
C PHE A 104 17.26 5.15 -15.47
N PHE A 105 17.71 6.37 -15.76
CA PHE A 105 17.01 7.59 -15.42
C PHE A 105 16.93 8.50 -16.64
N ALA A 106 15.89 9.31 -16.69
CA ALA A 106 15.74 10.35 -17.68
C ALA A 106 15.17 11.62 -17.05
N LEU A 107 15.47 12.76 -17.65
CA LEU A 107 14.87 14.05 -17.31
C LEU A 107 14.65 14.88 -18.56
N LEU A 108 13.75 15.84 -18.43
CA LEU A 108 13.35 16.80 -19.44
C LEU A 108 13.57 18.21 -18.88
N THR A 109 14.21 19.08 -19.65
CA THR A 109 14.37 20.49 -19.32
C THR A 109 13.26 21.35 -19.92
N ASP A 110 13.08 22.58 -19.43
CA ASP A 110 12.05 23.51 -19.91
C ASP A 110 12.17 23.90 -21.39
N ASP A 111 13.39 23.89 -21.93
CA ASP A 111 13.62 24.12 -23.38
C ASP A 111 13.38 22.86 -24.23
N GLY A 112 13.01 21.74 -23.62
CA GLY A 112 12.62 20.51 -24.29
C GLY A 112 13.77 19.57 -24.64
N ARG A 113 14.91 19.66 -23.94
CA ARG A 113 16.03 18.71 -24.08
C ARG A 113 15.85 17.54 -23.12
N VAL A 114 16.22 16.36 -23.58
CA VAL A 114 16.16 15.12 -22.79
C VAL A 114 17.57 14.71 -22.40
N TYR A 115 17.76 14.36 -21.13
CA TYR A 115 19.01 13.79 -20.62
C TYR A 115 18.75 12.43 -20.00
N THR A 116 19.66 11.49 -20.22
CA THR A 116 19.56 10.10 -19.72
C THR A 116 20.88 9.61 -19.16
N TRP A 117 20.83 8.77 -18.14
CA TRP A 117 22.00 8.08 -17.58
C TRP A 117 21.60 6.76 -16.91
N GLY A 118 22.58 5.93 -16.57
CA GLY A 118 22.39 4.63 -15.94
C GLY A 118 22.79 3.46 -16.85
N ILE A 119 22.12 2.32 -16.69
CA ILE A 119 22.38 1.10 -17.46
C ILE A 119 21.85 1.23 -18.90
N ASN A 120 22.62 0.74 -19.88
CA ASN A 120 22.30 0.86 -21.30
C ASN A 120 22.28 -0.48 -22.09
N ASN A 121 21.93 -1.58 -21.43
CA ASN A 121 21.99 -2.94 -22.01
C ASN A 121 21.22 -3.10 -23.33
N TYR A 122 20.12 -2.37 -23.47
CA TYR A 122 19.19 -2.44 -24.58
C TYR A 122 19.03 -1.08 -25.29
N GLY A 123 19.98 -0.16 -25.11
CA GLY A 123 19.91 1.14 -25.76
C GLY A 123 18.89 2.11 -25.15
N GLN A 124 18.39 1.84 -23.94
CA GLN A 124 17.37 2.64 -23.25
C GLN A 124 17.78 4.10 -22.97
N LEU A 125 19.07 4.43 -23.09
CA LEU A 125 19.57 5.79 -22.99
C LEU A 125 19.46 6.59 -24.30
N GLY A 126 19.25 5.95 -25.46
CA GLY A 126 19.04 6.69 -26.71
C GLY A 126 20.30 7.39 -27.25
N ILE A 127 21.49 6.89 -26.88
CA ILE A 127 22.79 7.51 -27.18
C ILE A 127 23.51 6.86 -28.37
N SER A 128 22.76 6.16 -29.24
CA SER A 128 23.26 5.44 -30.42
C SER A 128 24.20 4.27 -30.14
N THR A 129 24.40 3.91 -28.88
CA THR A 129 25.13 2.72 -28.45
C THR A 129 24.28 1.93 -27.45
N TYR A 130 24.62 0.65 -27.26
CA TYR A 130 24.05 -0.21 -26.23
C TYR A 130 25.12 -1.19 -25.73
N GLY A 131 24.92 -1.75 -24.54
CA GLY A 131 25.86 -2.68 -23.91
C GLY A 131 25.80 -2.63 -22.40
N ASN A 132 26.48 -3.58 -21.74
CA ASN A 132 26.40 -3.78 -20.29
C ASN A 132 27.28 -2.80 -19.49
N ASN A 133 27.10 -1.51 -19.74
CA ASN A 133 27.84 -0.43 -19.10
C ASN A 133 26.88 0.49 -18.33
N PHE A 134 27.35 0.93 -17.16
CA PHE A 134 26.71 2.00 -16.40
C PHE A 134 27.30 3.34 -16.82
N ILE A 135 26.45 4.26 -17.27
CA ILE A 135 26.82 5.63 -17.58
C ILE A 135 26.42 6.50 -16.40
N ASP A 136 27.40 7.11 -15.74
CA ASP A 136 27.22 7.87 -14.51
C ASP A 136 26.91 9.36 -14.75
N LYS A 137 27.19 9.87 -15.95
CA LYS A 137 26.94 11.26 -16.34
C LYS A 137 25.69 11.39 -17.22
N PRO A 138 24.79 12.36 -16.93
CA PRO A 138 23.68 12.69 -17.82
C PRO A 138 24.17 12.98 -19.24
N TYR A 139 23.66 12.22 -20.20
CA TYR A 139 23.93 12.41 -21.62
C TYR A 139 22.72 13.06 -22.28
N GLN A 140 22.93 14.12 -23.07
CA GLN A 140 21.87 14.76 -23.83
C GLN A 140 21.47 13.90 -25.04
N VAL A 141 20.25 13.38 -25.03
CA VAL A 141 19.69 12.62 -26.15
C VAL A 141 19.44 13.54 -27.34
N LYS A 142 19.93 13.15 -28.52
CA LYS A 142 19.75 13.91 -29.75
C LYS A 142 18.47 13.47 -30.47
N ILE A 143 17.45 14.32 -30.45
CA ILE A 143 16.19 14.12 -31.17
C ILE A 143 16.08 15.24 -32.22
N SER A 144 16.21 14.89 -33.49
CA SER A 144 16.45 15.81 -34.61
C SER A 144 15.46 16.98 -34.68
N ASN A 145 15.90 18.17 -34.21
CA ASN A 145 15.15 19.43 -34.23
C ASN A 145 13.73 19.36 -33.65
N LYS A 146 13.49 18.49 -32.66
CA LYS A 146 12.19 18.37 -32.00
C LYS A 146 12.25 18.90 -30.58
N LYS A 147 11.25 19.69 -30.20
CA LYS A 147 11.03 20.11 -28.81
C LYS A 147 10.16 19.10 -28.10
N ILE A 148 10.71 18.48 -27.05
CA ILE A 148 10.01 17.49 -26.23
C ILE A 148 9.17 18.18 -25.16
N VAL A 149 7.96 17.68 -24.93
CA VAL A 149 7.04 18.17 -23.89
C VAL A 149 6.84 17.16 -22.77
N GLN A 150 7.10 15.88 -23.03
CA GLN A 150 6.93 14.81 -22.05
C GLN A 150 7.85 13.63 -22.34
N ILE A 151 8.28 12.95 -21.29
CA ILE A 151 9.06 11.71 -21.33
C ILE A 151 8.38 10.65 -20.47
N ALA A 152 8.44 9.40 -20.92
CA ALA A 152 7.93 8.26 -20.17
C ALA A 152 8.94 7.11 -20.25
N CYS A 153 9.17 6.47 -19.10
CA CYS A 153 10.19 5.42 -18.95
C CYS A 153 9.51 4.09 -18.62
N GLY A 154 9.66 3.07 -19.47
CA GLY A 154 9.35 1.68 -19.13
C GLY A 154 10.49 1.02 -18.36
N TYR A 155 10.53 -0.31 -18.26
CA TYR A 155 11.65 -1.02 -17.63
C TYR A 155 12.97 -0.81 -18.38
N THR A 156 12.92 -0.93 -19.71
CA THR A 156 14.10 -0.92 -20.59
C THR A 156 13.86 -0.18 -21.90
N HIS A 157 12.82 0.66 -21.98
CA HIS A 157 12.52 1.51 -23.12
C HIS A 157 12.08 2.90 -22.65
N THR A 158 12.17 3.87 -23.56
CA THR A 158 11.82 5.27 -23.30
C THR A 158 10.97 5.81 -24.45
N LEU A 159 9.96 6.60 -24.11
CA LEU A 159 9.13 7.35 -25.04
C LEU A 159 9.28 8.85 -24.78
N ALA A 160 9.26 9.64 -25.83
CA ALA A 160 9.27 11.10 -25.78
C ALA A 160 8.20 11.68 -26.70
N LEU A 161 7.35 12.55 -26.17
CA LEU A 161 6.31 13.25 -26.90
C LEU A 161 6.80 14.63 -27.33
N THR A 162 6.64 14.97 -28.60
CA THR A 162 6.99 16.29 -29.13
C THR A 162 5.84 17.28 -28.99
N THR A 163 6.16 18.58 -29.05
CA THR A 163 5.16 19.67 -29.18
C THR A 163 4.20 19.52 -30.37
N GLU A 164 4.65 18.84 -31.43
CA GLU A 164 3.86 18.56 -32.63
C GLU A 164 2.92 17.34 -32.45
N GLY A 165 3.00 16.64 -31.31
CA GLY A 165 2.18 15.46 -31.02
C GLY A 165 2.70 14.16 -31.63
N TYR A 166 4.01 14.06 -31.89
CA TYR A 166 4.65 12.82 -32.35
C TYR A 166 5.38 12.12 -31.21
N ILE A 167 5.36 10.79 -31.21
CA ILE A 167 6.13 9.98 -30.26
C ILE A 167 7.44 9.52 -30.90
N TYR A 168 8.53 9.68 -30.15
CA TYR A 168 9.83 9.07 -30.44
C TYR A 168 10.13 8.03 -29.37
N GLY A 169 10.64 6.89 -29.80
CA GLY A 169 10.93 5.75 -28.93
C GLY A 169 12.33 5.20 -29.15
N TRP A 170 12.92 4.66 -28.08
CA TRP A 170 14.20 3.95 -28.09
C TRP A 170 14.29 2.97 -26.92
N GLY A 171 15.25 2.06 -27.00
CA GLY A 171 15.47 0.99 -26.05
C GLY A 171 15.03 -0.37 -26.57
N HIS A 172 14.59 -1.22 -25.64
CA HIS A 172 14.14 -2.57 -25.89
C HIS A 172 12.78 -2.61 -26.60
N ASN A 173 12.61 -3.56 -27.51
CA ASN A 173 11.40 -3.76 -28.32
C ASN A 173 11.06 -5.26 -28.50
N LEU A 174 11.55 -6.15 -27.64
CA LEU A 174 11.31 -7.59 -27.76
C LEU A 174 9.81 -7.94 -27.72
N PHE A 175 9.01 -7.20 -26.97
CA PHE A 175 7.56 -7.35 -26.88
C PHE A 175 6.81 -6.35 -27.76
N GLY A 176 7.51 -5.61 -28.61
CA GLY A 176 6.93 -4.56 -29.42
C GLY A 176 6.59 -3.33 -28.61
N GLU A 177 7.39 -2.95 -27.59
CA GLU A 177 7.21 -1.77 -26.73
C GLU A 177 7.36 -0.41 -27.46
N LEU A 178 7.94 -0.40 -28.65
CA LEU A 178 8.09 0.78 -29.50
C LEU A 178 7.08 0.71 -30.65
N ASP A 179 7.24 -0.22 -31.57
CA ASP A 179 6.22 -0.74 -32.50
C ASP A 179 6.84 -1.88 -33.35
N SER A 180 6.04 -2.47 -34.25
CA SER A 180 6.46 -3.58 -35.13
C SER A 180 7.54 -3.25 -36.18
N THR A 181 7.83 -1.97 -36.42
CA THR A 181 8.80 -1.50 -37.42
C THR A 181 10.22 -1.33 -36.86
N PHE A 182 10.41 -1.56 -35.56
CA PHE A 182 11.67 -1.43 -34.86
C PHE A 182 12.34 -2.81 -34.68
N PRO A 183 13.68 -2.88 -34.76
CA PRO A 183 14.42 -4.07 -34.32
C PRO A 183 14.23 -4.29 -32.81
N GLU A 184 14.60 -5.47 -32.30
CA GLU A 184 14.48 -5.82 -30.86
C GLU A 184 15.21 -4.84 -29.93
N ILE A 185 16.28 -4.21 -30.39
CA ILE A 185 17.04 -3.20 -29.67
C ILE A 185 17.20 -2.00 -30.59
N ASN A 186 16.74 -0.84 -30.15
CA ASN A 186 16.87 0.41 -30.89
C ASN A 186 17.57 1.48 -30.02
N PRO A 187 18.89 1.70 -30.18
CA PRO A 187 19.66 2.58 -29.30
C PRO A 187 19.55 4.07 -29.63
N SER A 188 18.76 4.44 -30.64
CA SER A 188 18.63 5.83 -31.11
C SER A 188 17.15 6.23 -31.19
N PRO A 189 16.77 7.46 -30.78
CA PRO A 189 15.39 7.93 -30.90
C PRO A 189 14.89 7.85 -32.34
N ARG A 190 13.80 7.13 -32.56
CA ARG A 190 13.11 7.04 -33.84
C ARG A 190 11.61 7.22 -33.63
N ARG A 191 10.93 7.78 -34.62
CA ARG A 191 9.49 8.00 -34.59
C ARG A 191 8.75 6.66 -34.47
N VAL A 192 7.86 6.56 -33.50
CA VAL A 192 6.93 5.43 -33.29
C VAL A 192 5.65 5.68 -34.06
N GLN A 193 5.16 4.67 -34.76
CA GLN A 193 3.88 4.74 -35.46
C GLN A 193 2.76 4.21 -34.57
N VAL A 194 1.95 5.13 -34.02
CA VAL A 194 0.80 4.77 -33.16
C VAL A 194 -0.45 4.48 -33.97
N THR A 195 -0.72 5.30 -34.99
CA THR A 195 -1.94 5.25 -35.78
C THR A 195 -1.60 5.21 -37.26
N GLU A 196 -2.43 4.61 -38.11
CA GLU A 196 -2.17 4.59 -39.56
C GLU A 196 -2.26 5.99 -40.19
N LYS A 197 -3.14 6.83 -39.64
CA LYS A 197 -3.18 8.27 -39.90
C LYS A 197 -2.24 8.96 -38.92
N ASP A 198 -1.55 10.01 -39.33
CA ASP A 198 -0.69 10.80 -38.45
C ASP A 198 -1.52 11.68 -37.49
N LEU A 199 -2.19 11.04 -36.53
CA LEU A 199 -2.96 11.70 -35.49
C LEU A 199 -2.04 12.28 -34.43
N LYS A 200 -2.43 13.46 -33.94
CA LYS A 200 -1.73 14.14 -32.87
C LYS A 200 -1.95 13.40 -31.55
N ILE A 201 -0.85 13.11 -30.86
CA ILE A 201 -0.87 12.53 -29.53
C ILE A 201 -0.86 13.65 -28.48
N LEU A 202 -1.71 13.50 -27.46
CA LEU A 202 -1.83 14.46 -26.36
C LEU A 202 -0.98 14.08 -25.15
N ASP A 203 -0.83 12.78 -24.88
CA ASP A 203 -0.16 12.27 -23.68
C ASP A 203 0.42 10.86 -23.96
N VAL A 204 1.48 10.50 -23.24
CA VAL A 204 2.21 9.24 -23.35
C VAL A 204 2.58 8.67 -21.98
N ALA A 205 2.42 7.36 -21.81
CA ALA A 205 2.84 6.63 -20.62
C ALA A 205 3.61 5.36 -21.02
N ALA A 206 4.52 4.95 -20.15
CA ALA A 206 5.30 3.72 -20.29
C ALA A 206 5.44 3.07 -18.92
N MET A 207 5.18 1.76 -18.86
CA MET A 207 5.16 1.01 -17.61
C MET A 207 5.57 -0.43 -17.86
N LYS A 208 6.52 -0.96 -17.09
CA LYS A 208 7.07 -2.31 -17.32
C LYS A 208 7.52 -2.43 -18.79
N ASN A 209 6.94 -3.37 -19.54
CA ASN A 209 7.16 -3.55 -20.96
C ASN A 209 5.93 -3.12 -21.79
N VAL A 210 5.15 -2.17 -21.30
CA VAL A 210 3.93 -1.65 -21.95
C VAL A 210 4.09 -0.16 -22.20
N SER A 211 3.53 0.26 -23.33
CA SER A 211 3.51 1.63 -23.81
C SER A 211 2.09 2.03 -24.16
N CYS A 212 1.78 3.30 -23.92
CA CYS A 212 0.42 3.81 -24.01
C CYS A 212 0.43 5.26 -24.51
N ALA A 213 -0.56 5.62 -25.32
CA ALA A 213 -0.72 6.99 -25.78
C ALA A 213 -2.20 7.33 -25.96
N ILE A 214 -2.57 8.59 -25.76
CA ILE A 214 -3.92 9.07 -26.02
C ILE A 214 -3.92 10.07 -27.18
N THR A 215 -4.84 9.85 -28.11
CA THR A 215 -5.01 10.66 -29.31
C THR A 215 -5.87 11.90 -29.05
N GLU A 216 -5.66 12.97 -29.83
CA GLU A 216 -6.53 14.16 -29.80
C GLU A 216 -7.90 13.86 -30.41
N GLU A 217 -7.95 13.03 -31.46
CA GLU A 217 -9.19 12.65 -32.11
C GLU A 217 -9.91 11.58 -31.28
N LYS A 218 -11.08 11.92 -30.71
CA LYS A 218 -11.94 11.03 -29.91
C LYS A 218 -11.34 10.54 -28.58
N HIS A 219 -10.19 11.05 -28.15
CA HIS A 219 -9.54 10.66 -26.89
C HIS A 219 -9.33 9.15 -26.74
N ILE A 220 -9.03 8.47 -27.85
CA ILE A 220 -8.82 7.02 -27.84
C ILE A 220 -7.43 6.73 -27.27
N VAL A 221 -7.38 5.81 -26.30
CA VAL A 221 -6.15 5.29 -25.73
C VAL A 221 -5.66 4.12 -26.58
N TYR A 222 -4.41 4.18 -27.01
CA TYR A 222 -3.70 3.11 -27.70
C TYR A 222 -2.70 2.45 -26.76
N VAL A 223 -2.57 1.14 -26.89
CA VAL A 223 -1.72 0.31 -26.04
C VAL A 223 -0.90 -0.67 -26.87
N TRP A 224 0.38 -0.84 -26.54
CA TRP A 224 1.29 -1.81 -27.16
C TRP A 224 2.36 -2.29 -26.18
N GLY A 225 3.13 -3.31 -26.59
CA GLY A 225 4.08 -4.02 -25.74
C GLY A 225 3.49 -5.29 -25.12
N ASN A 226 3.97 -5.66 -23.93
CA ASN A 226 3.54 -6.86 -23.21
C ASN A 226 2.34 -6.61 -22.29
N CYS A 227 1.14 -6.71 -22.83
CA CYS A 227 -0.11 -6.47 -22.12
C CYS A 227 -0.68 -7.78 -21.59
N CYS A 228 -0.69 -7.96 -20.26
CA CYS A 228 -1.18 -9.20 -19.62
C CYS A 228 -0.56 -10.48 -20.23
N GLU A 229 0.76 -10.48 -20.42
CA GLU A 229 1.53 -11.59 -21.04
C GLU A 229 1.27 -11.78 -22.54
N GLN A 230 0.52 -10.88 -23.18
CA GLN A 230 0.30 -10.86 -24.62
C GLN A 230 1.17 -9.80 -25.30
N LYS A 231 1.83 -10.20 -26.37
CA LYS A 231 2.69 -9.35 -27.18
C LYS A 231 1.86 -8.57 -28.21
N ILE A 232 1.65 -7.28 -27.98
CA ILE A 232 0.94 -6.37 -28.88
C ILE A 232 1.98 -5.48 -29.59
N CYS A 233 2.36 -5.83 -30.82
CA CYS A 233 3.40 -5.08 -31.55
C CYS A 233 2.85 -3.91 -32.37
N LYS A 234 1.54 -3.88 -32.60
CA LYS A 234 0.85 -2.79 -33.28
C LYS A 234 -0.04 -2.12 -32.25
N PRO A 235 0.10 -0.80 -32.03
CA PRO A 235 -0.74 -0.09 -31.07
C PRO A 235 -2.23 -0.35 -31.31
N ALA A 236 -2.89 -0.87 -30.27
CA ALA A 236 -4.28 -1.29 -30.30
C ALA A 236 -5.13 -0.31 -29.49
N PRO A 237 -6.27 0.16 -30.02
CA PRO A 237 -7.18 1.02 -29.27
C PRO A 237 -7.82 0.24 -28.12
N CYS A 238 -8.10 0.92 -27.00
CA CYS A 238 -8.82 0.36 -25.86
C CYS A 238 -9.89 1.33 -25.35
N ASP A 239 -10.89 0.79 -24.66
CA ASP A 239 -12.06 1.54 -24.16
C ASP A 239 -11.78 2.33 -22.86
N HIS A 240 -10.51 2.48 -22.47
CA HIS A 240 -10.16 3.24 -21.28
C HIS A 240 -10.27 4.75 -21.54
N THR A 241 -10.83 5.47 -20.57
CA THR A 241 -11.07 6.91 -20.64
C THR A 241 -9.81 7.75 -20.43
N THR A 242 -8.83 7.23 -19.69
CA THR A 242 -7.58 7.95 -19.40
C THR A 242 -6.38 6.99 -19.38
N LEU A 243 -5.17 7.53 -19.55
CA LEU A 243 -3.94 6.77 -19.35
C LEU A 243 -3.83 6.26 -17.89
N PHE A 244 -4.29 7.04 -16.91
CA PHE A 244 -4.25 6.65 -15.50
C PHE A 244 -5.07 5.38 -15.21
N ASP A 245 -6.28 5.27 -15.77
CA ASP A 245 -7.13 4.08 -15.60
C ASP A 245 -6.46 2.84 -16.17
N MET A 246 -5.84 2.99 -17.33
CA MET A 246 -5.12 1.94 -18.03
C MET A 246 -3.85 1.51 -17.26
N CYS A 247 -3.07 2.47 -16.77
CA CYS A 247 -1.91 2.25 -15.91
C CYS A 247 -2.29 1.48 -14.62
N ASN A 248 -3.39 1.86 -13.98
CA ASN A 248 -3.94 1.18 -12.81
C ASN A 248 -4.42 -0.24 -13.14
N ALA A 249 -5.04 -0.48 -14.29
CA ALA A 249 -5.44 -1.81 -14.71
C ALA A 249 -4.23 -2.76 -14.89
N LEU A 250 -3.09 -2.24 -15.38
CA LEU A 250 -1.86 -3.02 -15.59
C LEU A 250 -0.98 -3.22 -14.34
N THR A 251 -1.27 -2.47 -13.28
CA THR A 251 -0.55 -2.53 -11.99
C THR A 251 -1.40 -3.05 -10.85
N GLY A 252 -2.73 -3.02 -11.02
CA GLY A 252 -3.70 -3.41 -10.01
C GLY A 252 -3.56 -4.87 -9.64
N LYS A 253 -2.93 -5.11 -8.50
CA LYS A 253 -3.47 -6.10 -7.57
C LYS A 253 -4.69 -5.44 -6.92
N PRO A 254 -5.81 -6.16 -6.66
CA PRO A 254 -6.98 -5.56 -6.02
C PRO A 254 -6.53 -4.77 -4.78
N PRO A 255 -7.12 -3.59 -4.49
CA PRO A 255 -6.66 -2.70 -3.43
C PRO A 255 -6.61 -3.48 -2.12
N THR A 256 -5.41 -3.93 -1.77
CA THR A 256 -5.20 -4.70 -0.55
C THR A 256 -4.94 -3.67 0.51
N THR A 257 -5.99 -3.27 1.22
CA THR A 257 -5.81 -2.55 2.48
C THR A 257 -5.01 -3.48 3.39
N VAL A 258 -3.71 -3.23 3.57
CA VAL A 258 -2.91 -3.94 4.56
C VAL A 258 -3.36 -3.43 5.92
N LYS A 259 -4.38 -4.07 6.52
CA LYS A 259 -4.60 -3.97 7.96
C LYS A 259 -3.37 -4.54 8.63
N ASN A 260 -2.64 -3.69 9.34
CA ASN A 260 -1.43 -4.05 10.06
C ASN A 260 -1.75 -5.18 11.07
N ASN A 261 -1.37 -6.42 10.75
CA ASN A 261 -1.78 -7.62 11.50
C ASN A 261 -1.10 -7.75 12.89
N LEU A 262 -0.10 -6.92 13.19
CA LEU A 262 0.58 -6.90 14.49
C LEU A 262 -0.38 -6.66 15.67
N TYR A 263 -1.42 -5.84 15.46
CA TYR A 263 -2.44 -5.60 16.49
C TYR A 263 -3.37 -6.79 16.70
N ARG A 264 -3.57 -7.66 15.69
CA ARG A 264 -4.49 -8.78 15.80
C ARG A 264 -3.93 -9.87 16.70
N ASP A 265 -2.62 -10.15 16.61
CA ASP A 265 -1.97 -11.17 17.45
C ASP A 265 -1.87 -10.74 18.92
N GLN A 266 -1.55 -9.48 19.19
CA GLN A 266 -1.57 -8.96 20.57
C GLN A 266 -2.99 -8.95 21.15
N ARG A 267 -3.99 -8.58 20.35
CA ARG A 267 -5.40 -8.61 20.78
C ARG A 267 -5.90 -10.04 21.04
N LEU A 268 -5.52 -11.01 20.21
CA LEU A 268 -5.89 -12.43 20.41
C LEU A 268 -5.25 -13.00 21.68
N LYS A 269 -3.98 -12.67 21.95
CA LYS A 269 -3.31 -13.04 23.21
C LYS A 269 -4.03 -12.45 24.42
N LEU A 270 -4.30 -11.14 24.40
CA LEU A 270 -5.02 -10.46 25.49
C LEU A 270 -6.43 -11.06 25.73
N LEU A 271 -7.18 -11.35 24.67
CA LEU A 271 -8.50 -11.98 24.80
C LEU A 271 -8.43 -13.39 25.37
N ASN A 272 -7.40 -14.16 25.02
CA ASN A 272 -7.18 -15.50 25.58
C ASN A 272 -6.77 -15.44 27.06
N ASP A 273 -5.94 -14.47 27.45
CA ASP A 273 -5.53 -14.29 28.84
C ASP A 273 -6.70 -13.82 29.72
N ILE A 274 -7.54 -12.92 29.19
CA ILE A 274 -8.81 -12.55 29.84
C ILE A 274 -9.71 -13.77 29.97
N ALA A 275 -9.87 -14.58 28.92
CA ALA A 275 -10.71 -15.78 28.98
C ALA A 275 -10.25 -16.79 30.04
N LYS A 276 -8.92 -16.92 30.25
CA LYS A 276 -8.34 -17.82 31.25
C LYS A 276 -8.59 -17.36 32.69
N SER A 277 -8.60 -16.04 32.94
CA SER A 277 -8.79 -15.51 34.30
C SER A 277 -10.23 -15.63 34.83
N PHE A 278 -11.16 -16.17 34.04
CA PHE A 278 -12.54 -16.40 34.48
C PHE A 278 -12.61 -17.44 35.60
N ASN A 279 -13.30 -17.11 36.69
CA ASN A 279 -13.53 -17.97 37.85
C ASN A 279 -12.25 -18.36 38.64
N GLU A 280 -11.18 -17.57 38.53
CA GLU A 280 -9.96 -17.73 39.32
C GLU A 280 -9.99 -16.86 40.60
N ILE A 281 -9.84 -17.49 41.76
CA ILE A 281 -9.96 -16.82 43.08
C ILE A 281 -8.85 -15.79 43.30
N SER A 282 -7.63 -16.07 42.83
CA SER A 282 -6.44 -15.23 43.07
C SER A 282 -6.45 -13.90 42.33
N HIS A 283 -7.20 -13.81 41.22
CA HIS A 283 -7.18 -12.65 40.33
C HIS A 283 -8.49 -11.85 40.36
N SER A 284 -9.58 -12.44 40.87
CA SER A 284 -10.91 -11.82 40.88
C SER A 284 -11.10 -10.83 42.04
N ASP A 285 -11.71 -9.68 41.75
CA ASP A 285 -12.02 -8.63 42.73
C ASP A 285 -13.48 -8.65 43.22
N LEU A 286 -14.30 -9.54 42.64
CA LEU A 286 -15.74 -9.65 42.89
C LEU A 286 -16.18 -11.12 42.84
N ALA A 287 -17.08 -11.51 43.74
CA ALA A 287 -17.71 -12.82 43.72
C ALA A 287 -19.22 -12.71 43.53
N ILE A 288 -19.79 -13.54 42.67
CA ILE A 288 -21.23 -13.64 42.45
C ILE A 288 -21.73 -14.88 43.18
N LYS A 289 -22.53 -14.66 44.21
CA LYS A 289 -23.12 -15.72 45.03
C LYS A 289 -24.48 -16.11 44.46
N VAL A 290 -24.59 -17.35 44.03
CA VAL A 290 -25.85 -17.95 43.58
C VAL A 290 -26.15 -19.11 44.51
N THR A 291 -27.16 -18.96 45.36
CA THR A 291 -27.49 -19.92 46.42
C THR A 291 -26.30 -20.22 47.37
N ARG A 292 -25.62 -21.37 47.23
CA ARG A 292 -24.45 -21.79 48.02
C ARG A 292 -23.14 -21.84 47.23
N ARG A 293 -23.14 -21.37 45.97
CA ARG A 293 -21.96 -21.40 45.08
C ARG A 293 -21.52 -19.99 44.70
N TYR A 294 -20.23 -19.84 44.42
CA TYR A 294 -19.61 -18.57 44.03
C TYR A 294 -19.04 -18.66 42.63
N ILE A 295 -19.18 -17.57 41.86
CA ILE A 295 -18.53 -17.36 40.58
C ILE A 295 -17.61 -16.15 40.74
N TYR A 296 -16.31 -16.34 40.52
CA TYR A 296 -15.31 -15.30 40.71
C TYR A 296 -15.10 -14.50 39.41
N VAL A 297 -15.24 -13.19 39.49
CA VAL A 297 -15.27 -12.27 38.34
C VAL A 297 -14.53 -10.97 38.63
N HIS A 298 -14.33 -10.17 37.59
CA HIS A 298 -13.66 -8.87 37.62
C HIS A 298 -14.68 -7.77 37.35
N LYS A 299 -14.81 -6.82 38.27
CA LYS A 299 -15.73 -5.68 38.21
C LYS A 299 -15.62 -4.92 36.88
N ILE A 300 -14.40 -4.66 36.45
CA ILE A 300 -14.07 -3.92 35.21
C ILE A 300 -14.64 -4.65 33.98
N ILE A 301 -14.51 -5.98 33.92
CA ILE A 301 -14.99 -6.75 32.75
C ILE A 301 -16.52 -6.65 32.65
N LEU A 302 -17.24 -6.77 33.76
CA LEU A 302 -18.69 -6.64 33.79
C LEU A 302 -19.12 -5.23 33.34
N GLN A 303 -18.51 -4.19 33.89
CA GLN A 303 -18.76 -2.77 33.55
C GLN A 303 -18.50 -2.48 32.06
N CYS A 304 -17.43 -3.03 31.49
CA CYS A 304 -17.09 -2.84 30.08
C CYS A 304 -18.01 -3.61 29.13
N ARG A 305 -18.53 -4.76 29.53
CA ARG A 305 -19.24 -5.69 28.64
C ARG A 305 -20.76 -5.53 28.66
N ASN A 306 -21.35 -5.12 29.78
CA ASN A 306 -22.78 -4.84 29.87
C ASN A 306 -23.06 -3.54 30.66
N SER A 307 -23.88 -2.67 30.07
CA SER A 307 -24.32 -1.41 30.66
C SER A 307 -25.07 -1.56 31.99
N TYR A 308 -25.76 -2.68 32.23
CA TYR A 308 -26.44 -2.98 33.48
C TYR A 308 -25.48 -2.88 34.69
N PHE A 309 -24.23 -3.29 34.51
CA PHE A 309 -23.22 -3.27 35.56
C PHE A 309 -22.42 -1.97 35.63
N LYS A 310 -22.75 -0.90 34.88
CA LYS A 310 -21.99 0.37 34.98
C LYS A 310 -21.90 0.89 36.42
N ASN A 311 -23.02 0.85 37.15
CA ASN A 311 -23.12 1.26 38.55
C ASN A 311 -23.09 0.05 39.50
N ILE A 312 -22.20 -0.93 39.23
CA ILE A 312 -22.18 -2.20 39.97
C ILE A 312 -21.98 -2.06 41.48
N ASP A 313 -21.36 -0.96 41.93
CA ASP A 313 -21.17 -0.65 43.35
C ASP A 313 -22.48 -0.61 44.15
N GLN A 314 -23.60 -0.30 43.50
CA GLN A 314 -24.92 -0.29 44.15
C GLN A 314 -25.41 -1.71 44.54
N PHE A 315 -24.87 -2.76 43.91
CA PHE A 315 -25.29 -4.14 44.13
C PHE A 315 -24.33 -4.92 45.04
N ILE A 316 -23.17 -4.35 45.40
CA ILE A 316 -22.13 -5.02 46.16
C ILE A 316 -22.48 -5.05 47.65
N GLN A 317 -22.39 -6.23 48.24
CA GLN A 317 -22.45 -6.48 49.67
C GLN A 317 -21.10 -7.02 50.15
N LEU A 318 -20.69 -6.64 51.36
CA LEU A 318 -19.46 -7.15 51.98
C LEU A 318 -19.79 -8.43 52.76
N GLU A 319 -19.27 -9.58 52.32
CA GLU A 319 -19.25 -10.82 53.09
C GLU A 319 -17.79 -11.13 53.48
N GLY A 320 -17.39 -10.74 54.68
CA GLY A 320 -15.98 -10.76 55.12
C GLY A 320 -15.14 -9.72 54.37
N ASP A 321 -13.95 -10.11 53.88
CA ASP A 321 -13.05 -9.26 53.08
C ASP A 321 -13.35 -9.30 51.57
N LYS A 322 -14.50 -9.83 51.15
CA LYS A 322 -14.84 -10.01 49.73
C LYS A 322 -16.07 -9.19 49.34
N ASN A 323 -15.98 -8.54 48.18
CA ASN A 323 -17.12 -7.94 47.50
C ASN A 323 -17.98 -9.04 46.88
N VAL A 324 -19.26 -9.10 47.27
CA VAL A 324 -20.20 -10.14 46.83
C VAL A 324 -21.47 -9.53 46.24
N ILE A 325 -21.95 -10.07 45.12
CA ILE A 325 -23.29 -9.79 44.59
C ILE A 325 -24.12 -11.06 44.70
N ILE A 326 -25.30 -10.96 45.32
CA ILE A 326 -26.20 -12.09 45.51
C ILE A 326 -27.24 -12.11 44.38
N LEU A 327 -27.26 -13.19 43.59
CA LEU A 327 -28.19 -13.39 42.49
C LEU A 327 -28.95 -14.71 42.65
N ASN A 328 -30.27 -14.63 42.82
CA ASN A 328 -31.12 -15.81 43.09
C ASN A 328 -32.22 -16.05 42.05
N GLN A 329 -32.32 -15.21 41.01
CA GLN A 329 -33.42 -15.28 40.03
C GLN A 329 -33.28 -16.43 39.01
N PHE A 330 -32.06 -16.88 38.72
CA PHE A 330 -31.75 -17.92 37.74
C PHE A 330 -30.82 -18.97 38.34
N SER A 331 -30.64 -20.11 37.66
CA SER A 331 -29.78 -21.19 38.16
C SER A 331 -28.30 -20.82 38.09
N TYR A 332 -27.47 -21.51 38.87
CA TYR A 332 -26.02 -21.31 38.86
C TYR A 332 -25.43 -21.51 37.46
N GLU A 333 -25.89 -22.53 36.74
CA GLU A 333 -25.42 -22.88 35.39
C GLU A 333 -25.71 -21.76 34.40
N MET A 334 -26.87 -21.10 34.52
CA MET A 334 -27.26 -19.99 33.66
C MET A 334 -26.38 -18.76 33.91
N TYR A 335 -26.16 -18.41 35.18
CA TYR A 335 -25.24 -17.32 35.52
C TYR A 335 -23.80 -17.63 35.12
N TYR A 336 -23.35 -18.86 35.36
CA TYR A 336 -22.00 -19.30 34.98
C TYR A 336 -21.77 -19.18 33.47
N ALA A 337 -22.71 -19.65 32.65
CA ALA A 337 -22.64 -19.52 31.21
C ALA A 337 -22.63 -18.04 30.75
N TYR A 338 -23.47 -17.20 31.36
CA TYR A 338 -23.53 -15.78 31.03
C TYR A 338 -22.24 -15.03 31.39
N PHE A 339 -21.74 -15.18 32.62
CA PHE A 339 -20.52 -14.50 33.04
C PHE A 339 -19.30 -15.02 32.27
N LYS A 340 -19.26 -16.32 31.93
CA LYS A 340 -18.22 -16.86 31.05
C LYS A 340 -18.29 -16.23 29.65
N TYR A 341 -19.50 -16.04 29.10
CA TYR A 341 -19.67 -15.35 27.81
C TYR A 341 -19.11 -13.92 27.82
N LEU A 342 -19.24 -13.17 28.92
CA LEU A 342 -18.68 -11.82 29.00
C LEU A 342 -17.15 -11.80 28.85
N TYR A 343 -16.49 -12.90 29.21
CA TYR A 343 -15.03 -13.08 29.12
C TYR A 343 -14.61 -13.64 27.76
N THR A 344 -15.29 -14.66 27.27
CA THR A 344 -14.86 -15.43 26.09
C THR A 344 -15.52 -14.94 24.79
N GLY A 345 -16.67 -14.27 24.88
CA GLY A 345 -17.53 -13.96 23.75
C GLY A 345 -18.19 -15.19 23.11
N LYS A 346 -18.07 -16.37 23.73
CA LYS A 346 -18.60 -17.65 23.22
C LYS A 346 -19.65 -18.21 24.17
N ILE A 347 -20.71 -18.79 23.60
CA ILE A 347 -21.76 -19.48 24.34
C ILE A 347 -21.40 -20.96 24.39
N GLU A 348 -20.92 -21.43 25.53
CA GLU A 348 -20.51 -22.82 25.74
C GLU A 348 -21.64 -23.59 26.44
N VAL A 349 -22.75 -23.76 25.73
CA VAL A 349 -23.92 -24.51 26.20
C VAL A 349 -24.31 -25.49 25.11
N SER A 350 -24.46 -26.77 25.49
CA SER A 350 -24.58 -27.89 24.56
C SER A 350 -26.00 -28.13 24.04
N THR A 351 -27.03 -27.65 24.73
CA THR A 351 -28.42 -27.90 24.31
C THR A 351 -29.17 -26.63 23.88
N VAL A 352 -29.94 -26.73 22.80
CA VAL A 352 -30.81 -25.65 22.29
C VAL A 352 -31.79 -25.17 23.36
N LYS A 353 -32.32 -26.09 24.18
CA LYS A 353 -33.26 -25.79 25.27
C LYS A 353 -32.63 -24.90 26.35
N GLU A 354 -31.36 -25.08 26.67
CA GLU A 354 -30.64 -24.23 27.62
C GLU A 354 -30.30 -22.87 27.02
N LYS A 355 -29.97 -22.80 25.71
CA LYS A 355 -29.81 -21.54 24.98
C LYS A 355 -31.10 -20.71 25.00
N PHE A 356 -32.28 -21.33 24.87
CA PHE A 356 -33.56 -20.64 25.02
C PHE A 356 -33.79 -20.10 26.43
N LYS A 357 -33.44 -20.85 27.49
CA LYS A 357 -33.55 -20.36 28.87
C LYS A 357 -32.68 -19.11 29.11
N LEU A 358 -31.52 -19.02 28.45
CA LEU A 358 -30.62 -17.88 28.56
C LEU A 358 -31.19 -16.58 27.98
N PHE A 359 -32.24 -16.61 27.14
CA PHE A 359 -32.92 -15.38 26.70
C PHE A 359 -33.55 -14.61 27.85
N ASN A 360 -34.21 -15.31 28.78
CA ASN A 360 -34.84 -14.68 29.94
C ASN A 360 -33.79 -13.99 30.83
N LEU A 361 -32.60 -14.60 30.93
CA LEU A 361 -31.46 -14.01 31.64
C LEU A 361 -30.91 -12.80 30.88
N ALA A 362 -30.80 -12.88 29.56
CA ALA A 362 -30.34 -11.78 28.71
C ALA A 362 -31.28 -10.56 28.81
N GLU A 363 -32.59 -10.80 28.90
CA GLU A 363 -33.60 -9.77 29.10
C GLU A 363 -33.51 -9.13 30.49
N ALA A 364 -33.35 -9.94 31.56
CA ALA A 364 -33.17 -9.44 32.92
C ALA A 364 -31.95 -8.50 33.03
N PHE A 365 -30.85 -8.80 32.32
CA PHE A 365 -29.66 -7.95 32.28
C PHE A 365 -29.65 -6.92 31.13
N SER A 366 -30.73 -6.80 30.36
CA SER A 366 -30.84 -5.89 29.20
C SER A 366 -29.64 -6.00 28.22
N ASP A 367 -29.15 -7.22 28.00
CA ASP A 367 -27.95 -7.48 27.18
C ASP A 367 -28.32 -7.87 25.74
N GLU A 368 -28.53 -6.85 24.91
CA GLU A 368 -28.87 -7.03 23.49
C GLU A 368 -27.76 -7.74 22.68
N ARG A 369 -26.50 -7.65 23.11
CA ARG A 369 -25.39 -8.33 22.43
C ARG A 369 -25.46 -9.83 22.68
N PHE A 370 -25.71 -10.22 23.93
CA PHE A 370 -25.88 -11.61 24.30
C PHE A 370 -27.12 -12.22 23.63
N LYS A 371 -28.25 -11.49 23.57
CA LYS A 371 -29.45 -11.92 22.80
C LYS A 371 -29.11 -12.21 21.34
N LYS A 372 -28.39 -11.31 20.67
CA LYS A 372 -27.98 -11.49 19.27
C LYS A 372 -27.03 -12.69 19.10
N SER A 373 -26.09 -12.89 20.04
CA SER A 373 -25.22 -14.07 20.05
C SER A 373 -25.98 -15.37 20.24
N LEU A 374 -27.01 -15.40 21.11
CA LEU A 374 -27.88 -16.56 21.31
C LEU A 374 -28.69 -16.89 20.05
N CYS A 375 -29.29 -15.88 19.39
CA CYS A 375 -29.99 -16.06 18.12
C CYS A 375 -29.11 -16.74 17.06
N ASN A 376 -27.86 -16.28 16.93
CA ASN A 376 -26.92 -16.86 15.96
C ASN A 376 -26.52 -18.29 16.37
N ALA A 377 -26.21 -18.51 17.64
CA ALA A 377 -25.81 -19.83 18.14
C ALA A 377 -26.95 -20.88 18.08
N ILE A 378 -28.21 -20.46 18.09
CA ILE A 378 -29.36 -21.36 17.87
C ILE A 378 -29.54 -21.64 16.39
N LYS A 379 -29.40 -20.62 15.52
CA LYS A 379 -29.43 -20.81 14.07
C LYS A 379 -28.37 -21.81 13.63
N ASP A 380 -27.13 -21.63 14.08
CA ASP A 380 -26.01 -22.50 13.73
C ASP A 380 -26.29 -23.97 14.11
N ASP A 381 -26.76 -24.23 15.34
CA ASP A 381 -27.15 -25.57 15.80
C ASP A 381 -28.27 -26.19 14.93
N THR A 382 -29.30 -25.41 14.58
CA THR A 382 -30.43 -25.90 13.76
C THR A 382 -30.05 -26.14 12.30
N THR A 383 -29.00 -25.49 11.80
CA THR A 383 -28.50 -25.71 10.43
C THR A 383 -27.52 -26.88 10.32
N THR A 384 -26.94 -27.34 11.44
CA THR A 384 -26.04 -28.50 11.48
C THR A 384 -26.74 -29.86 11.67
N GLU A 385 -28.06 -29.87 11.94
CA GLU A 385 -28.85 -31.11 12.11
C GLU A 385 -29.61 -31.58 10.85
N ASN A 386 -29.25 -31.11 9.64
CA ASN A 386 -29.82 -31.62 8.37
C ASN A 386 -28.79 -32.33 7.50
#